data_AF-A0A2V8HFW6-F1
#
_entry.id   AF-A0A2V8HFW6-F1
#
_cell.length_a   1.000
_cell.length_b   1.000
_cell.length_c   1.000
_cell.angle_alpha   90.00
_cell.angle_beta   90.00
_cell.angle_gamma   90.00
#
_symmetry.space_group_name_H-M   'P 1'
#
loop_
_entity.id
_entity.type
_entity.pdbx_description
1 polymer ?
#
loop_
_entity_poly.entity_id
_entity_poly.type
_entity_poly.pdbx_seq_one_letter_code
_entity_poly.pdbx_strand_id
1 'polypeptide(L)'
;MNGDVMLNCVTRQIAYAIVFAAALQFAACRQADGPLPETTPSTANELGDISRDLQNLATGNPEGPKDLNDDISHYAEGTDGGPAAAAELSRRLGQALTGKSFKLAQAMPVAHTAWVTVAGRQLSEKQVENLKNEMKSELMTLGVNEQQAQTVADQVGVVQQAVTARHRRWYELL
;
A
#
# COMPACT_ATOMS: atom_id res chain seq x y z
N MET A 1 -32.01 55.88 8.02
CA MET A 1 -31.55 54.61 8.59
C MET A 1 -31.73 53.54 7.52
N ASN A 2 -30.67 53.15 6.79
CA ASN A 2 -30.68 51.99 5.85
C ASN A 2 -29.30 51.74 5.20
N GLY A 3 -28.37 52.70 5.23
CA GLY A 3 -27.01 52.53 4.65
C GLY A 3 -26.10 51.62 5.48
N ASP A 4 -26.07 51.79 6.80
CA ASP A 4 -25.14 51.08 7.70
C ASP A 4 -25.46 49.57 7.86
N VAL A 5 -26.72 49.18 7.69
CA VAL A 5 -27.15 47.77 7.82
C VAL A 5 -26.74 46.97 6.58
N MET A 6 -26.88 47.54 5.38
CA MET A 6 -26.47 46.91 4.13
C MET A 6 -24.95 46.79 4.03
N LEU A 7 -24.21 47.82 4.43
CA LEU A 7 -22.75 47.78 4.41
C LEU A 7 -22.21 46.66 5.32
N ASN A 8 -22.70 46.57 6.55
CA ASN A 8 -22.29 45.52 7.50
C ASN A 8 -22.65 44.09 7.03
N CYS A 9 -23.76 43.92 6.31
CA CYS A 9 -24.16 42.61 5.78
C CYS A 9 -23.23 42.14 4.65
N VAL A 10 -22.86 43.05 3.75
CA VAL A 10 -21.92 42.79 2.64
C VAL A 10 -20.51 42.53 3.16
N THR A 11 -20.03 43.29 4.16
CA THR A 11 -18.69 43.07 4.74
C THR A 11 -18.57 41.71 5.43
N ARG A 12 -19.65 41.24 6.10
CA ARG A 12 -19.67 39.90 6.72
C ARG A 12 -19.67 38.79 5.68
N GLN A 13 -20.43 38.92 4.58
CA GLN A 13 -20.44 37.93 3.51
C GLN A 13 -19.07 37.81 2.81
N ILE A 14 -18.40 38.94 2.56
CA ILE A 14 -17.04 38.95 1.99
C ILE A 14 -16.04 38.32 2.97
N ALA A 15 -16.13 38.62 4.27
CA ALA A 15 -15.27 38.01 5.27
C ALA A 15 -15.45 36.48 5.33
N TYR A 16 -16.70 35.98 5.29
CA TYR A 16 -16.96 34.54 5.23
C TYR A 16 -16.45 33.90 3.94
N ALA A 17 -16.62 34.56 2.80
CA ALA A 17 -16.10 34.06 1.52
C ALA A 17 -14.56 33.98 1.51
N ILE A 18 -13.87 34.96 2.11
CA ILE A 18 -12.40 34.95 2.24
C ILE A 18 -11.94 33.84 3.19
N VAL A 19 -12.60 33.67 4.34
CA VAL A 19 -12.27 32.58 5.28
C VAL A 19 -12.51 31.21 4.64
N PHE A 20 -13.62 31.04 3.90
CA PHE A 20 -13.93 29.80 3.21
C PHE A 20 -12.95 29.52 2.05
N ALA A 21 -12.62 30.52 1.24
CA ALA A 21 -11.62 30.40 0.18
C ALA A 21 -10.22 30.11 0.72
N ALA A 22 -9.83 30.72 1.85
CA ALA A 22 -8.57 30.44 2.52
C ALA A 22 -8.55 29.01 3.09
N ALA A 23 -9.63 28.55 3.72
CA ALA A 23 -9.76 27.18 4.24
C ALA A 23 -9.68 26.12 3.13
N LEU A 24 -10.24 26.40 1.95
CA LEU A 24 -10.15 25.52 0.77
C LEU A 24 -8.72 25.35 0.26
N GLN A 25 -7.83 26.33 0.45
CA GLN A 25 -6.41 26.19 0.09
C GLN A 25 -5.64 25.29 1.06
N PHE A 26 -6.09 25.18 2.31
CA PHE A 26 -5.48 24.26 3.29
C PHE A 26 -5.96 22.80 3.12
N ALA A 27 -7.19 22.59 2.62
CA ALA A 27 -7.70 21.24 2.29
C ALA A 27 -7.04 20.61 1.05
N ALA A 28 -6.28 21.38 0.26
CA ALA A 28 -5.59 20.90 -0.94
C ALA A 28 -4.12 20.54 -0.71
N CYS A 29 -3.63 20.56 0.54
CA CYS A 29 -2.28 20.10 0.88
C CYS A 29 -2.19 18.58 0.72
N ARG A 30 -1.91 18.13 -0.52
CA ARG A 30 -1.59 16.75 -0.85
C ARG A 30 -0.53 16.21 0.13
N GLN A 31 -0.84 15.08 0.75
CA GLN A 31 0.13 14.33 1.52
C GLN A 31 1.34 14.01 0.63
N ALA A 32 2.53 14.43 1.05
CA ALA A 32 3.75 14.11 0.32
C ALA A 32 4.03 12.61 0.38
N ASP A 33 4.42 12.05 -0.75
CA ASP A 33 4.88 10.66 -0.85
C ASP A 33 6.12 10.46 0.03
N GLY A 34 6.16 9.32 0.71
CA GLY A 34 7.33 8.90 1.48
C GLY A 34 8.37 8.21 0.60
N PRO A 35 9.59 8.03 1.14
CA PRO A 35 10.60 7.26 0.45
C PRO A 35 10.13 5.81 0.25
N LEU A 36 10.36 5.29 -0.95
CA LEU A 36 10.30 3.85 -1.19
C LEU A 36 11.49 3.16 -0.51
N PRO A 37 11.36 1.89 -0.11
CA PRO A 37 12.49 1.14 0.43
C PRO A 37 13.63 1.07 -0.59
N GLU A 38 14.87 1.11 -0.10
CA GLU A 38 16.06 1.16 -0.95
C GLU A 38 16.35 -0.22 -1.54
N THR A 39 16.58 -0.26 -2.85
CA THR A 39 17.01 -1.47 -3.55
C THR A 39 18.52 -1.61 -3.45
N THR A 40 18.99 -2.65 -2.76
CA THR A 40 20.41 -3.03 -2.72
C THR A 40 20.68 -4.25 -3.61
N PRO A 41 21.94 -4.60 -3.89
CA PRO A 41 22.25 -5.87 -4.55
C PRO A 41 21.74 -7.10 -3.80
N SER A 42 21.66 -7.05 -2.46
CA SER A 42 21.05 -8.12 -1.65
C SER A 42 19.55 -8.24 -1.96
N THR A 43 18.87 -7.10 -1.93
CA THR A 43 17.43 -7.00 -2.22
C THR A 43 17.09 -7.47 -3.62
N ALA A 44 17.95 -7.23 -4.62
CA ALA A 44 17.75 -7.74 -5.96
C ALA A 44 17.75 -9.28 -6.03
N ASN A 45 18.60 -9.94 -5.21
CA ASN A 45 18.60 -11.40 -5.09
C ASN A 45 17.34 -11.88 -4.34
N GLU A 46 17.00 -11.23 -3.23
CA GLU A 46 15.81 -11.54 -2.42
C GLU A 46 14.52 -11.42 -3.23
N LEU A 47 14.40 -10.41 -4.11
CA LEU A 47 13.29 -10.30 -5.07
C LEU A 47 13.23 -11.49 -6.04
N GLY A 48 14.39 -12.01 -6.45
CA GLY A 48 14.50 -13.22 -7.24
C GLY A 48 14.00 -14.45 -6.49
N ASP A 49 14.31 -14.57 -5.21
CA ASP A 49 13.87 -15.67 -4.34
C ASP A 49 12.36 -15.60 -4.08
N ILE A 50 11.83 -14.44 -3.68
CA ILE A 50 10.39 -14.20 -3.55
C ILE A 50 9.64 -14.56 -4.85
N SER A 51 10.17 -14.15 -6.01
CA SER A 51 9.53 -14.47 -7.30
C SER A 51 9.49 -15.97 -7.60
N ARG A 52 10.51 -16.71 -7.16
CA ARG A 52 10.59 -18.17 -7.30
C ARG A 52 9.63 -18.84 -6.34
N ASP A 53 9.47 -18.32 -5.14
CA ASP A 53 8.54 -18.85 -4.15
C ASP A 53 7.09 -18.64 -4.55
N LEU A 54 6.77 -17.50 -5.16
CA LEU A 54 5.47 -17.28 -5.79
C LEU A 54 5.19 -18.31 -6.90
N GLN A 55 6.20 -18.68 -7.69
CA GLN A 55 6.07 -19.74 -8.69
C GLN A 55 5.95 -21.14 -8.07
N ASN A 56 6.69 -21.42 -6.99
CA ASN A 56 6.60 -22.67 -6.23
C ASN A 56 5.21 -22.84 -5.62
N LEU A 57 4.65 -21.77 -5.05
CA LEU A 57 3.27 -21.71 -4.56
C LEU A 57 2.26 -22.03 -5.65
N ALA A 58 2.43 -21.43 -6.82
CA ALA A 58 1.52 -21.64 -7.93
C ALA A 58 1.51 -23.10 -8.42
N THR A 59 2.67 -23.77 -8.37
CA THR A 59 2.81 -25.18 -8.73
C THR A 59 2.42 -26.15 -7.60
N GLY A 60 2.04 -25.64 -6.42
CA GLY A 60 1.59 -26.46 -5.28
C GLY A 60 2.74 -27.12 -4.51
N ASN A 61 3.94 -26.55 -4.54
CA ASN A 61 5.05 -27.01 -3.71
C ASN A 61 4.68 -26.85 -2.21
N PRO A 62 4.78 -27.92 -1.39
CA PRO A 62 4.42 -27.86 0.03
C PRO A 62 5.25 -26.87 0.85
N GLU A 63 6.50 -26.59 0.46
CA GLU A 63 7.36 -25.62 1.15
C GLU A 63 7.12 -24.18 0.72
N GLY A 64 6.52 -23.96 -0.47
CA GLY A 64 6.30 -22.62 -1.04
C GLY A 64 5.63 -21.60 -0.11
N PRO A 65 4.59 -21.96 0.68
CA PRO A 65 4.00 -21.02 1.64
C PRO A 65 4.96 -20.61 2.76
N LYS A 66 5.80 -21.54 3.21
CA LYS A 66 6.78 -21.28 4.26
C LYS A 66 7.92 -20.43 3.72
N ASP A 67 8.49 -20.79 2.57
CA ASP A 67 9.61 -20.07 1.95
C ASP A 67 9.21 -18.61 1.67
N LEU A 68 8.05 -18.38 1.02
CA LEU A 68 7.54 -17.03 0.77
C LEU A 68 7.33 -16.24 2.07
N ASN A 69 6.80 -16.90 3.10
CA ASN A 69 6.59 -16.25 4.39
C ASN A 69 7.89 -15.81 5.04
N ASP A 70 8.90 -16.67 5.05
CA ASP A 70 10.19 -16.40 5.67
C ASP A 70 10.91 -15.25 4.92
N ASP A 71 10.85 -15.26 3.59
CA ASP A 71 11.42 -14.21 2.73
C ASP A 71 10.72 -12.86 2.87
N ILE A 72 9.42 -12.82 3.14
CA ILE A 72 8.69 -11.55 3.29
C ILE A 72 8.70 -11.04 4.73
N SER A 73 8.53 -11.93 5.72
CA SER A 73 8.27 -11.53 7.10
C SER A 73 9.47 -10.91 7.80
N HIS A 74 10.70 -11.25 7.39
CA HIS A 74 11.89 -10.68 8.01
C HIS A 74 11.97 -9.14 7.80
N TYR A 75 11.43 -8.61 6.69
CA TYR A 75 11.35 -7.17 6.49
C TYR A 75 10.39 -6.46 7.45
N ALA A 76 9.47 -7.20 8.08
CA ALA A 76 8.54 -6.68 9.08
C ALA A 76 9.08 -6.76 10.51
N GLU A 77 10.25 -7.35 10.73
CA GLU A 77 10.86 -7.44 12.06
C GLU A 77 11.02 -6.07 12.72
N GLY A 78 10.90 -6.05 14.05
CA GLY A 78 10.97 -4.82 14.84
C GLY A 78 9.72 -3.94 14.79
N THR A 79 8.63 -4.39 14.15
CA THR A 79 7.33 -3.70 14.22
C THR A 79 6.26 -4.46 15.00
N ASP A 80 5.27 -3.71 15.47
CA ASP A 80 4.14 -4.27 16.21
C ASP A 80 3.09 -4.84 15.26
N GLY A 81 2.88 -6.15 15.30
CA GLY A 81 1.95 -6.85 14.42
C GLY A 81 2.40 -7.05 12.97
N GLY A 82 3.53 -6.45 12.55
CA GLY A 82 4.06 -6.55 11.19
C GLY A 82 4.30 -7.99 10.70
N PRO A 83 5.04 -8.84 11.44
CA PRO A 83 5.29 -10.23 11.03
C PRO A 83 4.01 -11.04 10.84
N ALA A 84 3.00 -10.85 11.69
CA ALA A 84 1.72 -11.53 11.55
C ALA A 84 0.94 -11.06 10.30
N ALA A 85 0.97 -9.75 10.01
CA ALA A 85 0.33 -9.21 8.82
C ALA A 85 1.04 -9.67 7.52
N ALA A 86 2.38 -9.75 7.54
CA ALA A 86 3.19 -10.27 6.43
C ALA A 86 2.91 -11.76 6.18
N ALA A 87 2.81 -12.56 7.23
CA ALA A 87 2.44 -13.97 7.13
C ALA A 87 1.05 -14.17 6.51
N GLU A 88 0.08 -13.33 6.91
CA GLU A 88 -1.25 -13.36 6.30
C GLU A 88 -1.24 -12.93 4.83
N LEU A 89 -0.39 -11.97 4.44
CA LEU A 89 -0.18 -11.61 3.03
C LEU A 89 0.36 -12.81 2.23
N SER A 90 1.43 -13.46 2.71
CA SER A 90 2.00 -14.66 2.09
C SER A 90 0.96 -15.77 1.95
N ARG A 91 0.18 -16.04 3.00
CA ARG A 91 -0.90 -17.04 3.00
C ARG A 91 -1.95 -16.75 1.91
N ARG A 92 -2.37 -15.49 1.77
CA ARG A 92 -3.36 -15.08 0.76
C ARG A 92 -2.81 -15.15 -0.65
N LEU A 93 -1.55 -14.76 -0.85
CA LEU A 93 -0.85 -14.93 -2.13
C LEU A 93 -0.82 -16.41 -2.53
N GLY A 94 -0.44 -17.29 -1.61
CA GLY A 94 -0.48 -18.74 -1.84
C GLY A 94 -1.87 -19.23 -2.25
N GLN A 95 -2.92 -18.85 -1.51
CA GLN A 95 -4.29 -19.23 -1.87
C GLN A 95 -4.76 -18.73 -3.24
N ALA A 96 -4.37 -17.51 -3.61
CA ALA A 96 -4.74 -16.90 -4.88
C ALA A 96 -3.99 -17.54 -6.07
N LEU A 97 -2.72 -17.90 -5.87
CA LEU A 97 -1.83 -18.38 -6.93
C LEU A 97 -1.83 -19.89 -7.10
N THR A 98 -2.31 -20.68 -6.12
CA THR A 98 -2.40 -22.14 -6.24
C THR A 98 -3.09 -22.57 -7.55
N GLY A 99 -2.39 -23.42 -8.32
CA GLY A 99 -2.88 -23.95 -9.58
C GLY A 99 -2.78 -22.97 -10.76
N LYS A 100 -2.17 -21.80 -10.58
CA LYS A 100 -1.83 -20.87 -11.69
C LYS A 100 -0.52 -21.30 -12.35
N SER A 101 -0.33 -20.86 -13.60
CA SER A 101 0.88 -21.14 -14.35
C SER A 101 1.40 -19.85 -14.97
N PHE A 102 2.65 -19.51 -14.64
CA PHE A 102 3.33 -18.32 -15.13
C PHE A 102 4.85 -18.51 -15.08
N LYS A 103 5.56 -17.74 -15.90
CA LYS A 103 7.02 -17.68 -15.90
C LYS A 103 7.51 -16.82 -14.74
N LEU A 104 8.74 -17.07 -14.28
CA LEU A 104 9.38 -16.32 -13.21
C LEU A 104 9.33 -14.78 -13.44
N ALA A 105 9.65 -14.35 -14.67
CA ALA A 105 9.61 -12.93 -15.03
C ALA A 105 8.21 -12.28 -14.89
N GLN A 106 7.13 -13.07 -14.97
CA GLN A 106 5.76 -12.58 -14.77
C GLN A 106 5.42 -12.44 -13.28
N ALA A 107 6.10 -13.15 -12.38
CA ALA A 107 5.92 -13.05 -10.93
C ALA A 107 6.71 -11.89 -10.31
N MET A 108 7.73 -11.38 -11.01
CA MET A 108 8.60 -10.31 -10.52
C MET A 108 7.84 -9.03 -10.08
N PRO A 109 6.81 -8.54 -10.82
CA PRO A 109 6.03 -7.40 -10.35
C PRO A 109 5.34 -7.67 -9.00
N VAL A 110 4.69 -8.83 -8.86
CA VAL A 110 4.05 -9.24 -7.59
C VAL A 110 5.07 -9.34 -6.45
N ALA A 111 6.26 -9.90 -6.73
CA ALA A 111 7.34 -9.98 -5.76
C ALA A 111 7.79 -8.59 -5.28
N HIS A 112 8.00 -7.66 -6.22
CA HIS A 112 8.37 -6.29 -5.91
C HIS A 112 7.28 -5.57 -5.12
N THR A 113 6.02 -5.67 -5.53
CA THR A 113 4.89 -5.05 -4.82
C THR A 113 4.74 -5.61 -3.41
N ALA A 114 4.90 -6.93 -3.23
CA ALA A 114 4.88 -7.57 -1.91
C ALA A 114 6.04 -7.08 -1.03
N TRP A 115 7.26 -7.01 -1.58
CA TRP A 115 8.42 -6.47 -0.87
C TRP A 115 8.21 -5.02 -0.44
N VAL A 116 7.81 -4.11 -1.34
CA VAL A 116 7.56 -2.70 -1.00
C VAL A 116 6.46 -2.58 0.07
N THR A 117 5.43 -3.42 -0.01
CA THR A 117 4.33 -3.46 0.96
C THR A 117 4.82 -3.79 2.37
N VAL A 118 5.85 -4.63 2.53
CA VAL A 118 6.30 -5.05 3.86
C VAL A 118 7.49 -4.21 4.36
N ALA A 119 8.41 -3.86 3.46
CA ALA A 119 9.60 -3.09 3.79
C ALA A 119 9.34 -1.57 3.88
N GLY A 120 8.30 -1.06 3.22
CA GLY A 120 7.97 0.36 3.21
C GLY A 120 7.53 0.88 4.58
N ARG A 121 8.29 1.82 5.15
CA ARG A 121 8.05 2.35 6.51
C ARG A 121 7.35 3.71 6.55
N GLN A 122 7.31 4.43 5.44
CA GLN A 122 6.84 5.83 5.43
C GLN A 122 5.87 6.14 4.28
N LEU A 123 5.26 5.12 3.70
CA LEU A 123 4.39 5.30 2.53
C LEU A 123 3.22 6.24 2.85
N SER A 124 2.89 7.10 1.89
CA SER A 124 1.67 7.90 1.93
C SER A 124 0.45 7.02 1.68
N GLU A 125 -0.74 7.50 2.05
CA GLU A 125 -1.99 6.78 1.78
C GLU A 125 -2.20 6.53 0.29
N LYS A 126 -1.80 7.50 -0.54
CA LYS A 126 -1.83 7.36 -1.98
C LYS A 126 -0.88 6.27 -2.47
N GLN A 127 0.34 6.18 -1.93
CA GLN A 127 1.27 5.10 -2.25
C GLN A 127 0.70 3.74 -1.85
N VAL A 128 0.11 3.64 -0.66
CA VAL A 128 -0.54 2.39 -0.21
C VAL A 128 -1.69 2.02 -1.16
N GLU A 129 -2.55 2.98 -1.53
CA GLU A 129 -3.64 2.72 -2.46
C GLU A 129 -3.13 2.34 -3.86
N ASN A 130 -2.04 2.93 -4.34
CA ASN A 130 -1.40 2.51 -5.58
C ASN A 130 -0.89 1.07 -5.49
N LEU A 131 -0.21 0.69 -4.40
CA LEU A 131 0.26 -0.69 -4.19
C LEU A 131 -0.89 -1.70 -4.15
N LYS A 132 -2.03 -1.35 -3.56
CA LYS A 132 -3.24 -2.18 -3.59
C LYS A 132 -3.71 -2.42 -5.03
N ASN A 133 -3.76 -1.36 -5.83
CA ASN A 133 -4.18 -1.43 -7.23
C ASN A 133 -3.18 -2.21 -8.10
N GLU A 134 -1.88 -2.02 -7.87
CA GLU A 134 -0.80 -2.77 -8.52
C GLU A 134 -0.91 -4.26 -8.19
N MET A 135 -0.97 -4.62 -6.90
CA MET A 135 -1.13 -6.00 -6.44
C MET A 135 -2.35 -6.68 -7.10
N LYS A 136 -3.50 -6.01 -7.11
CA LYS A 136 -4.71 -6.52 -7.75
C LYS A 136 -4.48 -6.78 -9.25
N SER A 137 -3.97 -5.78 -9.96
CA SER A 137 -3.78 -5.83 -11.41
C SER A 137 -2.76 -6.90 -11.82
N GLU A 138 -1.65 -7.01 -11.08
CA GLU A 138 -0.60 -7.99 -11.32
C GLU A 138 -1.11 -9.42 -11.11
N LEU A 139 -1.83 -9.67 -10.01
CA LEU A 139 -2.45 -10.98 -9.76
C LEU A 139 -3.47 -11.35 -10.84
N MET A 140 -4.30 -10.40 -11.28
CA MET A 140 -5.23 -10.62 -12.40
C MET A 140 -4.49 -10.98 -13.70
N THR A 141 -3.32 -10.38 -13.94
CA THR A 141 -2.45 -10.73 -15.08
C THR A 141 -1.91 -12.16 -14.98
N LEU A 142 -1.72 -12.67 -13.75
CA LEU A 142 -1.36 -14.07 -13.48
C LEU A 142 -2.56 -15.04 -13.51
N GLY A 143 -3.75 -14.56 -13.88
CA GLY A 143 -4.95 -15.37 -14.01
C GLY A 143 -5.71 -15.62 -12.70
N VAL A 144 -5.41 -14.85 -11.65
CA VAL A 144 -6.23 -14.79 -10.43
C VAL A 144 -7.55 -14.06 -10.74
N ASN A 145 -8.67 -14.55 -10.22
CA ASN A 145 -9.94 -13.84 -10.43
C ASN A 145 -9.98 -12.55 -9.61
N GLU A 146 -10.85 -11.61 -10.02
CA GLU A 146 -10.90 -10.28 -9.41
C GLU A 146 -11.16 -10.29 -7.91
N GLN A 147 -12.06 -11.16 -7.42
CA GLN A 147 -12.42 -11.24 -6.01
C GLN A 147 -11.23 -11.70 -5.14
N GLN A 148 -10.52 -12.72 -5.59
CA GLN A 148 -9.32 -13.21 -4.91
C GLN A 148 -8.19 -12.17 -4.97
N ALA A 149 -7.98 -11.54 -6.13
CA ALA A 149 -6.99 -10.48 -6.30
C ALA A 149 -7.28 -9.28 -5.38
N GLN A 150 -8.54 -8.87 -5.26
CA GLN A 150 -8.97 -7.83 -4.32
C GLN A 150 -8.70 -8.22 -2.87
N THR A 151 -8.94 -9.48 -2.50
CA THR A 151 -8.71 -9.98 -1.14
C THR A 151 -7.24 -9.93 -0.73
N VAL A 152 -6.32 -10.14 -1.68
CA VAL A 152 -4.87 -9.95 -1.46
C VAL A 152 -4.52 -8.47 -1.43
N ALA A 153 -5.07 -7.67 -2.35
CA ALA A 153 -4.86 -6.24 -2.38
C ALA A 153 -5.30 -5.56 -1.07
N ASP A 154 -6.45 -5.93 -0.49
CA ASP A 154 -6.89 -5.35 0.78
C ASP A 154 -5.90 -5.65 1.92
N GLN A 155 -5.23 -6.81 1.87
CA GLN A 155 -4.19 -7.18 2.84
C GLN A 155 -2.95 -6.27 2.75
N VAL A 156 -2.64 -5.68 1.59
CA VAL A 156 -1.57 -4.68 1.46
C VAL A 156 -1.81 -3.49 2.41
N GLY A 157 -3.05 -3.03 2.52
CA GLY A 157 -3.42 -1.96 3.45
C GLY A 157 -3.25 -2.37 4.92
N VAL A 158 -3.61 -3.60 5.26
CA VAL A 158 -3.44 -4.16 6.62
C VAL A 158 -1.97 -4.27 6.99
N VAL A 159 -1.13 -4.76 6.07
CA VAL A 159 0.32 -4.82 6.30
C VAL A 159 0.86 -3.42 6.53
N GLN A 160 0.54 -2.45 5.68
CA GLN A 160 1.02 -1.08 5.82
C GLN A 160 0.57 -0.41 7.12
N GLN A 161 -0.62 -0.74 7.65
CA GLN A 161 -1.03 -0.29 8.99
C GLN A 161 -0.12 -0.86 10.10
N ALA A 162 0.37 -2.08 9.94
CA ALA A 162 1.22 -2.75 10.93
C ALA A 162 2.71 -2.37 10.81
N VAL A 163 3.21 -2.13 9.59
CA VAL A 163 4.65 -1.91 9.34
C VAL A 163 5.05 -0.43 9.27
N THR A 164 4.08 0.48 9.16
CA THR A 164 4.37 1.91 9.02
C THR A 164 4.94 2.51 10.31
N ALA A 165 6.00 3.30 10.17
CA ALA A 165 6.52 4.20 11.19
C ALA A 165 6.08 5.65 10.95
N ARG A 166 5.24 5.90 9.93
CA ARG A 166 4.76 7.24 9.60
C ARG A 166 3.74 7.70 10.62
N HIS A 167 4.06 8.77 11.34
CA HIS A 167 3.06 9.52 12.08
C HIS A 167 2.34 10.49 11.13
N ARG A 168 1.01 10.36 11.02
CA ARG A 168 0.19 11.36 10.32
C ARG A 168 0.40 12.72 10.98
N ARG A 169 0.73 13.72 10.17
CA ARG A 169 0.89 15.10 10.68
C ARG A 169 -0.49 15.72 10.87
N TRP A 170 -0.59 16.66 11.81
CA TRP A 170 -1.88 17.25 12.20
C TRP A 170 -2.66 17.91 11.04
N TYR A 171 -1.96 18.41 10.02
CA TYR A 171 -2.57 19.00 8.82
C TYR A 171 -2.94 17.97 7.74
N GLU A 172 -2.59 16.69 7.92
CA GLU A 172 -3.01 15.57 7.07
C GLU A 172 -4.31 14.91 7.60
N LEU A 173 -4.86 15.42 8.71
CA LEU A 173 -6.10 14.93 9.34
C LEU A 173 -7.35 15.79 9.02
N LEU A 174 -7.18 16.86 8.23
CA LEU A 174 -8.21 17.82 7.83
C LEU A 174 -8.69 17.54 6.42
#